data_AF-A0A7J9ADI0-F1
#
_entry.id   AF-A0A7J9ADI0-F1
#
_cell.length_a   1.000
_cell.length_b   1.000
_cell.length_c   1.000
_cell.angle_alpha   90.00
_cell.angle_beta   90.00
_cell.angle_gamma   90.00
#
_symmetry.space_group_name_H-M   'P 1'
#
loop_
_entity.id
_entity.type
_entity.pdbx_description
1 polymer ?
#
loop_
_entity_poly.entity_id
_entity_poly.type
_entity_poly.pdbx_seq_one_letter_code
_entity_poly.pdbx_strand_id
1 'polypeptide(L)'
;MAPVRTTGAIVASTAAISISMAIFSYFLFFKKTNATLHSNKKKKPRNGVVDAIGNTPLIRINSLSEATGCEILGKCEFLNPGGSVKDRVALKVIEEALESGELSPGGVVTEGSAGSTAISLATVAPAFGCKCHVVIPDDAAIEKSQILEALGATVERVRPVSITHRDHYVNIAKRRALEANELAAKDKKVSQVDGKDRDQMDGCVPDPEKENPGFLSHYNGGFFADQFENLANFRAHYEGTGPEIWEQTDGNVDAFVAAAGTGGTVAGVSTFLQEKSPKIKCFLIDPPGSGLFNKVTRGVMYTKEEAEGRRLKNPFDTITEGIGINRLTKNFMMAKLDGAFQGTDKEAVEMSRFLLKNDGLFLGSSSAMNCVGAVRVAKALGPGHTIVTILCDNGMRHLSKFYDPKYLAQYGLTPTATGLEFMSTK
;
A
#
# COMPACT_ATOMS: atom_id res chain seq x y z
N MET A 1 90.56 23.56 -17.47
CA MET A 1 89.44 23.84 -18.40
C MET A 1 88.88 22.48 -18.82
N ALA A 2 87.95 21.90 -18.06
CA ALA A 2 86.48 22.10 -18.02
C ALA A 2 85.73 21.16 -19.01
N PRO A 3 84.93 20.18 -18.53
CA PRO A 3 84.07 19.36 -19.38
C PRO A 3 82.63 19.92 -19.47
N VAL A 4 82.01 19.60 -20.61
CA VAL A 4 80.69 20.07 -21.07
C VAL A 4 79.55 19.44 -20.27
N ARG A 5 78.56 20.25 -19.87
CA ARG A 5 77.32 19.84 -19.17
C ARG A 5 76.22 19.43 -20.16
N THR A 6 75.71 18.22 -20.02
CA THR A 6 74.48 17.71 -20.66
C THR A 6 73.47 17.28 -19.59
N THR A 7 72.70 18.23 -19.03
CA THR A 7 71.66 17.94 -18.03
C THR A 7 70.39 18.79 -18.16
N GLY A 8 70.10 19.35 -19.34
CA GLY A 8 68.93 20.23 -19.54
C GLY A 8 67.70 19.59 -20.19
N ALA A 9 67.87 18.59 -21.06
CA ALA A 9 66.79 18.19 -21.98
C ALA A 9 65.90 17.02 -21.50
N ILE A 10 66.37 16.20 -20.55
CA ILE A 10 65.65 14.98 -20.13
C ILE A 10 64.64 15.25 -19.01
N VAL A 11 64.82 16.32 -18.22
CA VAL A 11 63.94 16.65 -17.08
C VAL A 11 62.69 17.41 -17.53
N ALA A 12 62.77 18.21 -18.60
CA ALA A 12 61.63 18.96 -19.12
C ALA A 12 60.61 18.07 -19.85
N SER A 13 61.07 17.01 -20.55
CA SER A 13 60.20 16.09 -21.27
C SER A 13 59.43 15.13 -20.35
N THR A 14 60.06 14.66 -19.26
CA THR A 14 59.37 13.82 -18.26
C THR A 14 58.31 14.61 -17.48
N ALA A 15 58.61 15.84 -17.06
CA ALA A 15 57.64 16.70 -16.38
C ALA A 15 56.42 17.04 -17.26
N ALA A 16 56.63 17.33 -18.55
CA ALA A 16 55.54 17.61 -19.49
C ALA A 16 54.62 16.40 -19.71
N ILE A 17 55.18 15.19 -19.79
CA ILE A 17 54.41 13.94 -19.92
C ILE A 17 53.61 13.66 -18.64
N SER A 18 54.20 13.85 -17.45
CA SER A 18 53.52 13.65 -16.16
C SER A 18 52.35 14.62 -15.96
N ILE A 19 52.53 15.89 -16.33
CA ILE A 19 51.46 16.90 -16.26
C ILE A 19 50.35 16.58 -17.27
N SER A 20 50.70 16.14 -18.49
CA SER A 20 49.71 15.72 -19.49
C SER A 20 48.92 14.49 -19.05
N MET A 21 49.56 13.49 -18.42
CA MET A 21 48.86 12.32 -17.87
C MET A 21 47.98 12.68 -16.67
N ALA A 22 48.40 13.61 -15.80
CA ALA A 22 47.60 14.09 -14.69
C ALA A 22 46.38 14.89 -15.17
N ILE A 23 46.53 15.74 -16.18
CA ILE A 23 45.43 16.48 -16.81
C ILE A 23 44.48 15.53 -17.52
N PHE A 24 44.98 14.53 -18.24
CA PHE A 24 44.15 13.52 -18.91
C PHE A 24 43.42 12.62 -17.91
N SER A 25 44.08 12.21 -16.83
CA SER A 25 43.47 11.44 -15.74
C SER A 25 42.43 12.27 -14.99
N TYR A 26 42.72 13.55 -14.72
CA TYR A 26 41.74 14.49 -14.16
C TYR A 26 40.56 14.67 -15.11
N PHE A 27 40.79 14.82 -16.42
CA PHE A 27 39.72 14.92 -17.42
C PHE A 27 38.87 13.66 -17.51
N LEU A 28 39.48 12.48 -17.45
CA LEU A 28 38.77 11.20 -17.41
C LEU A 28 37.98 11.04 -16.11
N PHE A 29 38.55 11.45 -14.97
CA PHE A 29 37.88 11.45 -13.68
C PHE A 29 36.71 12.44 -13.66
N PHE A 30 36.90 13.64 -14.21
CA PHE A 30 35.88 14.68 -14.35
C PHE A 30 34.76 14.29 -15.34
N LYS A 31 35.10 13.60 -16.44
CA LYS A 31 34.12 13.00 -17.35
C LYS A 31 33.37 11.85 -16.67
N LYS A 32 34.03 11.05 -15.83
CA LYS A 32 33.40 9.95 -15.10
C LYS A 32 32.48 10.44 -13.96
N THR A 33 32.85 11.52 -13.28
CA THR A 33 31.97 12.18 -12.29
C THR A 33 30.82 12.95 -12.92
N ASN A 34 30.98 13.47 -14.15
CA ASN A 34 29.87 14.05 -14.91
C ASN A 34 29.02 13.01 -15.67
N ALA A 35 29.54 11.82 -15.94
CA ALA A 35 28.76 10.72 -16.52
C ALA A 35 27.79 10.08 -15.52
N THR A 36 27.94 10.34 -14.21
CA THR A 36 26.95 10.05 -13.17
C THR A 36 26.03 11.23 -12.86
N LEU A 37 25.98 12.26 -13.72
CA LEU A 37 24.78 13.09 -13.81
C LEU A 37 23.71 12.21 -14.44
N HIS A 38 22.80 11.73 -13.59
CA HIS A 38 21.55 11.08 -13.96
C HIS A 38 21.06 11.60 -15.31
N SER A 39 20.76 10.69 -16.23
CA SER A 39 19.97 10.98 -17.42
C SER A 39 18.68 11.67 -16.96
N ASN A 40 18.72 13.00 -16.89
CA ASN A 40 17.62 13.84 -16.49
C ASN A 40 16.73 13.96 -17.73
N LYS A 41 16.19 12.82 -18.18
CA LYS A 41 15.11 12.79 -19.16
C LYS A 41 14.02 13.64 -18.51
N LYS A 42 13.71 14.79 -19.12
CA LYS A 42 12.60 15.65 -18.72
C LYS A 42 11.36 14.76 -18.58
N LYS A 43 10.96 14.44 -17.36
CA LYS A 43 9.73 13.68 -17.12
C LYS A 43 8.60 14.58 -17.59
N LYS A 44 7.78 14.08 -18.52
CA LYS A 44 6.57 14.80 -18.94
C LYS A 44 5.66 14.97 -17.71
N PRO A 45 4.94 16.09 -17.60
CA PRO A 45 3.89 16.23 -16.59
C PRO A 45 2.90 15.05 -16.68
N ARG A 46 2.42 14.58 -15.52
CA ARG A 46 1.40 13.52 -15.40
C ARG A 46 0.01 14.09 -15.72
N ASN A 47 -0.88 13.31 -16.32
CA ASN A 47 -2.25 13.73 -16.62
C ASN A 47 -3.20 13.41 -15.45
N GLY A 48 -3.34 14.36 -14.53
CA GLY A 48 -4.26 14.23 -13.39
C GLY A 48 -3.78 13.28 -12.28
N VAL A 49 -4.68 13.00 -11.34
CA VAL A 49 -4.36 12.24 -10.12
C VAL A 49 -4.09 10.75 -10.40
N VAL A 50 -4.75 10.19 -11.42
CA VAL A 50 -4.60 8.77 -11.82
C VAL A 50 -3.17 8.48 -12.25
N ASP A 51 -2.62 9.28 -13.16
CA ASP A 51 -1.24 9.15 -13.64
C ASP A 51 -0.18 9.40 -12.55
N ALA A 52 -0.57 10.01 -11.43
CA ALA A 52 0.30 10.25 -10.29
C ALA A 52 0.35 9.07 -9.30
N ILE A 53 -0.53 8.07 -9.45
CA ILE A 53 -0.50 6.83 -8.66
C ILE A 53 0.63 5.93 -9.16
N GLY A 54 1.36 5.35 -8.22
CA GLY A 54 2.51 4.50 -8.49
C GLY A 54 3.77 5.28 -8.83
N ASN A 55 4.77 4.59 -9.40
CA ASN A 55 6.12 5.13 -9.58
C ASN A 55 6.70 5.75 -8.30
N THR A 56 6.34 5.18 -7.15
CA THR A 56 6.73 5.69 -5.83
C THR A 56 8.22 5.51 -5.61
N PRO A 57 8.88 6.40 -4.85
CA PRO A 57 10.29 6.23 -4.51
C PRO A 57 10.57 4.92 -3.76
N LEU A 58 11.72 4.30 -4.07
CA LEU A 58 12.33 3.27 -3.24
C LEU A 58 13.49 3.93 -2.50
N ILE A 59 13.43 3.96 -1.18
CA ILE A 59 14.45 4.63 -0.35
C ILE A 59 15.20 3.62 0.50
N ARG A 60 16.48 3.87 0.72
CA ARG A 60 17.26 3.14 1.71
C ARG A 60 16.86 3.60 3.11
N ILE A 61 16.59 2.64 3.99
CA ILE A 61 16.37 2.91 5.42
C ILE A 61 17.74 2.78 6.10
N ASN A 62 18.40 3.91 6.31
CA ASN A 62 19.82 3.94 6.70
C ASN A 62 20.04 3.23 8.03
N SER A 63 19.24 3.58 9.04
CA SER A 63 19.39 3.03 10.40
C SER A 63 19.27 1.50 10.44
N LEU A 64 18.31 0.92 9.71
CA LEU A 64 18.11 -0.53 9.65
C LEU A 64 19.20 -1.22 8.83
N SER A 65 19.62 -0.59 7.73
CA SER A 65 20.65 -1.14 6.86
C SER A 65 22.01 -1.20 7.56
N GLU A 66 22.38 -0.13 8.27
CA GLU A 66 23.60 -0.06 9.08
C GLU A 66 23.59 -1.10 10.19
N ALA A 67 22.47 -1.27 10.88
CA ALA A 67 22.35 -2.20 12.00
C ALA A 67 22.39 -3.68 11.58
N THR A 68 22.04 -4.00 10.34
CA THR A 68 21.96 -5.39 9.85
C THR A 68 23.10 -5.77 8.93
N GLY A 69 23.82 -4.80 8.37
CA GLY A 69 24.80 -5.02 7.31
C GLY A 69 24.17 -5.40 5.97
N CYS A 70 22.84 -5.32 5.84
CA CYS A 70 22.10 -5.51 4.59
C CYS A 70 21.72 -4.14 3.98
N GLU A 71 21.31 -4.14 2.71
CA GLU A 71 20.62 -3.01 2.11
C GLU A 71 19.11 -3.17 2.29
N ILE A 72 18.53 -2.46 3.27
CA ILE A 72 17.08 -2.49 3.52
C ILE A 72 16.44 -1.28 2.86
N LEU A 73 15.53 -1.55 1.92
CA LEU A 73 14.84 -0.55 1.12
C LEU A 73 13.34 -0.54 1.42
N GLY A 74 12.78 0.65 1.56
CA GLY A 74 11.34 0.89 1.76
C GLY A 74 10.69 1.52 0.53
N LYS A 75 9.71 0.83 -0.05
CA LYS A 75 8.88 1.35 -1.16
C LYS A 75 7.84 2.32 -0.59
N CYS A 76 7.95 3.60 -0.91
CA CYS A 76 7.22 4.71 -0.26
C CYS A 76 5.79 4.86 -0.77
N GLU A 77 4.94 3.86 -0.53
CA GLU A 77 3.54 3.86 -0.97
C GLU A 77 2.67 4.92 -0.26
N PHE A 78 3.11 5.44 0.88
CA PHE A 78 2.49 6.60 1.52
C PHE A 78 2.56 7.90 0.69
N LEU A 79 3.37 7.94 -0.37
CA LEU A 79 3.48 9.09 -1.29
C LEU A 79 2.53 9.03 -2.49
N ASN A 80 1.69 8.00 -2.61
CA ASN A 80 0.59 8.06 -3.56
C ASN A 80 -0.40 9.20 -3.17
N PRO A 81 -1.18 9.77 -4.11
CA PRO A 81 -2.00 10.96 -3.86
C PRO A 81 -3.07 10.80 -2.77
N GLY A 82 -3.71 9.63 -2.70
CA GLY A 82 -4.63 9.22 -1.63
C GLY A 82 -3.91 8.76 -0.37
N GLY A 83 -2.57 8.77 -0.35
CA GLY A 83 -1.71 8.64 0.82
C GLY A 83 -1.46 7.21 1.28
N SER A 84 -1.71 6.21 0.43
CA SER A 84 -1.42 4.81 0.76
C SER A 84 -1.22 3.89 -0.44
N VAL A 85 -0.73 2.68 -0.15
CA VAL A 85 -0.64 1.56 -1.10
C VAL A 85 -1.97 1.17 -1.76
N LYS A 86 -3.12 1.51 -1.15
CA LYS A 86 -4.43 1.15 -1.67
C LYS A 86 -4.86 1.99 -2.87
N ASP A 87 -4.16 3.08 -3.18
CA ASP A 87 -4.43 3.90 -4.36
C ASP A 87 -4.25 3.08 -5.65
N ARG A 88 -3.23 2.22 -5.70
CA ARG A 88 -2.99 1.30 -6.81
C ARG A 88 -4.16 0.34 -7.01
N VAL A 89 -4.71 -0.16 -5.90
CA VAL A 89 -5.82 -1.11 -5.91
C VAL A 89 -7.10 -0.42 -6.37
N ALA A 90 -7.40 0.75 -5.80
CA ALA A 90 -8.56 1.55 -6.19
C ALA A 90 -8.53 1.90 -7.69
N LEU A 91 -7.35 2.32 -8.18
CA LEU A 91 -7.14 2.58 -9.60
C LEU A 91 -7.43 1.36 -10.45
N LYS A 92 -6.73 0.24 -10.21
CA LYS A 92 -6.87 -0.96 -11.03
C LYS A 92 -8.28 -1.54 -11.00
N VAL A 93 -8.94 -1.52 -9.83
CA VAL A 93 -10.31 -1.99 -9.66
C VAL A 93 -11.29 -1.15 -10.50
N ILE A 94 -11.15 0.17 -10.50
CA ILE A 94 -12.04 1.07 -11.23
C ILE A 94 -11.78 0.99 -12.74
N GLU A 95 -10.51 0.98 -13.15
CA GLU A 95 -10.13 0.83 -14.56
C GLU A 95 -10.70 -0.46 -15.16
N GLU A 96 -10.46 -1.60 -14.51
CA GLU A 96 -10.95 -2.88 -15.03
C GLU A 96 -12.48 -2.97 -15.06
N ALA A 97 -13.17 -2.38 -14.08
CA ALA A 97 -14.63 -2.35 -14.05
C ALA A 97 -15.21 -1.48 -15.17
N LEU A 98 -14.54 -0.37 -15.53
CA LEU A 98 -14.93 0.47 -16.66
C LEU A 98 -14.64 -0.22 -18.00
N GLU A 99 -13.49 -0.87 -18.12
CA GLU A 99 -13.10 -1.62 -19.31
C GLU A 99 -14.02 -2.82 -19.57
N SER A 100 -14.45 -3.52 -18.52
CA SER A 100 -15.40 -4.64 -18.63
C SER A 100 -16.85 -4.20 -18.85
N GLY A 101 -17.16 -2.94 -18.57
CA GLY A 101 -18.52 -2.38 -18.61
C GLY A 101 -19.36 -2.69 -17.37
N GLU A 102 -18.79 -3.29 -16.33
CA GLU A 102 -19.45 -3.49 -15.02
C GLU A 102 -19.66 -2.17 -14.26
N LEU A 103 -18.84 -1.16 -14.58
CA LEU A 103 -18.99 0.23 -14.15
C LEU A 103 -19.10 1.13 -15.38
N SER A 104 -19.75 2.28 -15.23
CA SER A 104 -19.86 3.30 -16.28
C SER A 104 -19.66 4.69 -15.67
N PRO A 105 -19.21 5.70 -16.45
CA PRO A 105 -19.19 7.08 -15.99
C PRO A 105 -20.56 7.52 -15.47
N GLY A 106 -20.59 8.19 -14.33
CA GLY A 106 -21.81 8.52 -13.57
C GLY A 106 -22.32 7.37 -12.68
N GLY A 107 -21.70 6.19 -12.70
CA GLY A 107 -21.98 5.08 -11.79
C GLY A 107 -21.36 5.28 -10.41
N VAL A 108 -21.69 4.38 -9.47
CA VAL A 108 -21.19 4.42 -8.09
C VAL A 108 -20.34 3.19 -7.77
N VAL A 109 -19.16 3.42 -7.20
CA VAL A 109 -18.32 2.36 -6.63
C VAL A 109 -18.64 2.23 -5.15
N THR A 110 -19.00 1.03 -4.71
CA THR A 110 -19.32 0.73 -3.31
C THR A 110 -18.24 -0.11 -2.65
N GLU A 111 -17.96 0.16 -1.37
CA GLU A 111 -17.02 -0.64 -0.58
C GLU A 111 -17.41 -0.64 0.90
N GLY A 112 -17.21 -1.79 1.55
CA GLY A 112 -17.29 -1.92 3.00
C GLY A 112 -15.92 -1.75 3.62
N SER A 113 -15.55 -0.53 4.01
CA SER A 113 -14.26 -0.26 4.67
C SER A 113 -14.22 1.11 5.32
N ALA A 114 -13.65 1.23 6.52
CA ALA A 114 -13.34 2.53 7.13
C ALA A 114 -11.86 2.92 6.96
N GLY A 115 -11.10 2.16 6.16
CA GLY A 115 -9.64 2.25 6.08
C GLY A 115 -9.13 2.86 4.78
N SER A 116 -7.86 2.60 4.49
CA SER A 116 -7.16 3.20 3.35
C SER A 116 -7.84 2.90 2.00
N THR A 117 -8.44 1.71 1.83
CA THR A 117 -9.16 1.36 0.58
C THR A 117 -10.33 2.30 0.31
N ALA A 118 -11.13 2.65 1.32
CA ALA A 118 -12.23 3.58 1.14
C ALA A 118 -11.74 4.98 0.77
N ILE A 119 -10.66 5.44 1.42
CA ILE A 119 -10.05 6.75 1.12
C ILE A 119 -9.49 6.77 -0.31
N SER A 120 -8.82 5.69 -0.73
CA SER A 120 -8.31 5.53 -2.09
C SER A 120 -9.43 5.51 -3.13
N LEU A 121 -10.53 4.79 -2.89
CA LEU A 121 -11.68 4.77 -3.78
C LEU A 121 -12.36 6.15 -3.87
N ALA A 122 -12.54 6.83 -2.74
CA ALA A 122 -13.09 8.19 -2.69
C ALA A 122 -12.20 9.20 -3.44
N THR A 123 -10.88 9.01 -3.40
CA THR A 123 -9.92 9.85 -4.11
C THR A 123 -9.94 9.59 -5.62
N VAL A 124 -10.03 8.33 -6.04
CA VAL A 124 -9.84 7.92 -7.44
C VAL A 124 -11.13 7.94 -8.25
N ALA A 125 -12.27 7.51 -7.69
CA ALA A 125 -13.54 7.40 -8.43
C ALA A 125 -13.96 8.70 -9.15
N PRO A 126 -13.83 9.90 -8.54
CA PRO A 126 -14.18 11.16 -9.22
C PRO A 126 -13.36 11.43 -10.48
N ALA A 127 -12.09 10.96 -10.55
CA ALA A 127 -11.23 11.14 -11.72
C ALA A 127 -11.74 10.38 -12.95
N PHE A 128 -12.55 9.33 -12.73
CA PHE A 128 -13.23 8.57 -13.78
C PHE A 128 -14.70 8.98 -13.98
N GLY A 129 -15.13 10.10 -13.38
CA GLY A 129 -16.53 10.54 -13.40
C GLY A 129 -17.46 9.61 -12.62
N CYS A 130 -16.94 8.78 -11.72
CA CYS A 130 -17.70 7.87 -10.87
C CYS A 130 -17.92 8.49 -9.48
N LYS A 131 -18.94 8.00 -8.78
CA LYS A 131 -19.23 8.33 -7.37
C LYS A 131 -18.67 7.24 -6.46
N CYS A 132 -18.50 7.55 -5.18
CA CYS A 132 -18.05 6.59 -4.18
C CYS A 132 -19.07 6.52 -3.02
N HIS A 133 -19.48 5.30 -2.66
CA HIS A 133 -20.34 5.02 -1.51
C HIS A 133 -19.63 4.05 -0.59
N VAL A 134 -19.34 4.48 0.63
CA VAL A 134 -18.62 3.67 1.62
C VAL A 134 -19.55 3.30 2.76
N VAL A 135 -19.58 2.02 3.11
CA VAL A 135 -20.32 1.53 4.29
C VAL A 135 -19.32 1.21 5.40
N ILE A 136 -19.52 1.78 6.58
CA ILE A 136 -18.62 1.62 7.72
C ILE A 136 -19.37 1.22 9.00
N PRO A 137 -18.73 0.50 9.93
CA PRO A 137 -19.27 0.32 11.28
C PRO A 137 -19.49 1.65 12.01
N ASP A 138 -20.58 1.79 12.75
CA ASP A 138 -20.93 3.03 13.47
C ASP A 138 -20.00 3.32 14.68
N ASP A 139 -19.33 2.30 15.19
CA ASP A 139 -18.29 2.38 16.24
C ASP A 139 -16.91 2.76 15.70
N ALA A 140 -16.77 2.93 14.38
CA ALA A 140 -15.56 3.47 13.78
C ALA A 140 -15.37 4.94 14.19
N ALA A 141 -14.11 5.31 14.43
CA ALA A 141 -13.70 6.67 14.77
C ALA A 141 -14.32 7.71 13.84
N ILE A 142 -14.79 8.83 14.40
CA ILE A 142 -15.56 9.85 13.67
C ILE A 142 -14.73 10.44 12.54
N GLU A 143 -13.44 10.64 12.79
CA GLU A 143 -12.46 11.17 11.86
C GLU A 143 -12.38 10.35 10.55
N LYS A 144 -12.67 9.03 10.61
CA LYS A 144 -12.69 8.16 9.44
C LYS A 144 -13.85 8.51 8.50
N SER A 145 -15.03 8.86 9.02
CA SER A 145 -16.13 9.37 8.18
C SER A 145 -15.83 10.76 7.63
N GLN A 146 -15.33 11.65 8.48
CA GLN A 146 -15.10 13.05 8.10
C GLN A 146 -14.15 13.17 6.91
N ILE A 147 -13.09 12.35 6.87
CA ILE A 147 -12.16 12.33 5.74
C ILE A 147 -12.86 11.84 4.45
N LEU A 148 -13.68 10.79 4.53
CA LEU A 148 -14.39 10.24 3.38
C LEU A 148 -15.44 11.21 2.82
N GLU A 149 -16.21 11.85 3.71
CA GLU A 149 -17.20 12.87 3.37
C GLU A 149 -16.52 14.10 2.75
N ALA A 150 -15.38 14.54 3.31
CA ALA A 150 -14.60 15.64 2.75
C ALA A 150 -14.01 15.32 1.36
N LEU A 151 -13.74 14.05 1.07
CA LEU A 151 -13.35 13.57 -0.27
C LEU A 151 -14.55 13.42 -1.22
N GLY A 152 -15.77 13.70 -0.76
CA GLY A 152 -16.99 13.64 -1.56
C GLY A 152 -17.62 12.25 -1.68
N ALA A 153 -17.23 11.30 -0.82
CA ALA A 153 -17.89 10.00 -0.72
C ALA A 153 -19.16 10.08 0.13
N THR A 154 -20.18 9.32 -0.27
CA THR A 154 -21.34 9.04 0.58
C THR A 154 -20.94 8.03 1.63
N VAL A 155 -21.20 8.30 2.91
CA VAL A 155 -20.84 7.39 4.02
C VAL A 155 -22.09 6.88 4.72
N GLU A 156 -22.30 5.56 4.71
CA GLU A 156 -23.35 4.88 5.46
C GLU A 156 -22.75 4.21 6.71
N ARG A 157 -23.13 4.72 7.90
CA ARG A 157 -22.76 4.10 9.18
C ARG A 157 -23.77 3.03 9.56
N VAL A 158 -23.29 1.83 9.90
CA VAL A 158 -24.13 0.67 10.21
C VAL A 158 -23.68 -0.01 11.49
N ARG A 159 -24.63 -0.65 12.19
CA ARG A 159 -24.34 -1.37 13.43
C ARG A 159 -23.28 -2.48 13.22
N PRO A 160 -22.24 -2.56 14.05
CA PRO A 160 -21.27 -3.66 14.04
C PRO A 160 -21.95 -5.00 14.30
N VAL A 161 -21.70 -5.97 13.42
CA VAL A 161 -22.20 -7.35 13.51
C VAL A 161 -21.12 -8.33 13.05
N SER A 162 -21.31 -9.63 13.29
CA SER A 162 -20.35 -10.64 12.84
C SER A 162 -20.24 -10.72 11.32
N ILE A 163 -19.10 -11.19 10.81
CA ILE A 163 -18.85 -11.35 9.36
C ILE A 163 -19.88 -12.24 8.64
N THR A 164 -20.46 -13.20 9.35
CA THR A 164 -21.50 -14.10 8.84
C THR A 164 -22.90 -13.46 8.84
N HIS A 165 -23.07 -12.33 9.52
CA HIS A 165 -24.35 -11.66 9.60
C HIS A 165 -24.66 -10.95 8.27
N ARG A 166 -25.92 -11.03 7.82
CA ARG A 166 -26.35 -10.41 6.57
C ARG A 166 -26.13 -8.89 6.56
N ASP A 167 -26.21 -8.24 7.72
CA ASP A 167 -26.05 -6.79 7.88
C ASP A 167 -24.62 -6.38 8.23
N HIS A 168 -23.64 -7.26 8.01
CA HIS A 168 -22.24 -6.88 8.04
C HIS A 168 -21.98 -5.78 6.99
N TYR A 169 -21.22 -4.74 7.34
CA TYR A 169 -21.00 -3.55 6.50
C TYR A 169 -20.54 -3.89 5.07
N VAL A 170 -19.71 -4.92 4.88
CA VAL A 170 -19.31 -5.43 3.55
C VAL A 170 -20.50 -5.97 2.75
N ASN A 171 -21.40 -6.71 3.39
CA ASN A 171 -22.59 -7.25 2.75
C ASN A 171 -23.60 -6.14 2.41
N ILE A 172 -23.69 -5.10 3.24
CA ILE A 172 -24.50 -3.91 2.96
C ILE A 172 -23.92 -3.16 1.75
N ALA A 173 -22.61 -2.91 1.70
CA ALA A 173 -21.96 -2.26 0.55
C ALA A 173 -22.23 -3.00 -0.76
N LYS A 174 -22.15 -4.34 -0.74
CA LYS A 174 -22.52 -5.18 -1.88
C LYS A 174 -23.97 -5.01 -2.30
N ARG A 175 -24.91 -4.93 -1.35
CA ARG A 175 -26.33 -4.66 -1.66
C ARG A 175 -26.53 -3.28 -2.27
N ARG A 176 -25.82 -2.24 -1.79
CA ARG A 176 -25.91 -0.89 -2.37
C ARG A 176 -25.50 -0.85 -3.85
N ALA A 177 -24.50 -1.64 -4.26
CA ALA A 177 -24.17 -1.76 -5.68
C ALA A 177 -25.31 -2.40 -6.49
N LEU A 178 -25.94 -3.46 -5.96
CA LEU A 178 -27.07 -4.13 -6.62
C LEU A 178 -28.29 -3.21 -6.73
N GLU A 179 -28.62 -2.49 -5.65
CA GLU A 179 -29.72 -1.52 -5.62
C GLU A 179 -29.49 -0.39 -6.65
N ALA A 180 -28.24 0.11 -6.77
CA ALA A 180 -27.88 1.09 -7.80
C ALA A 180 -28.12 0.56 -9.22
N ASN A 181 -27.80 -0.72 -9.48
CA ASN A 181 -28.06 -1.36 -10.78
C ASN A 181 -29.55 -1.52 -11.07
N GLU A 182 -30.33 -1.91 -10.07
CA GLU A 182 -31.79 -2.04 -10.22
C GLU A 182 -32.46 -0.69 -10.52
N LEU A 183 -32.02 0.38 -9.85
CA LEU A 183 -32.51 1.74 -10.08
C LEU A 183 -32.14 2.22 -11.49
N ALA A 184 -30.87 2.09 -11.90
CA ALA A 184 -30.41 2.46 -13.23
C ALA A 184 -31.16 1.71 -14.36
N ALA A 185 -31.53 0.45 -14.12
CA ALA A 185 -32.31 -0.34 -15.08
C ALA A 185 -33.76 0.13 -15.19
N LYS A 186 -34.37 0.61 -14.09
CA LYS A 186 -35.73 1.19 -14.09
C LYS A 186 -35.73 2.53 -14.84
N ASP A 187 -34.76 3.39 -14.60
CA ASP A 187 -34.66 4.71 -15.25
C ASP A 187 -34.50 4.59 -16.78
N LYS A 188 -33.72 3.60 -17.24
CA LYS A 188 -33.59 3.29 -18.68
C LYS A 188 -34.91 2.83 -19.30
N LYS A 189 -35.74 2.07 -18.57
CA LYS A 189 -37.05 1.62 -19.06
C LYS A 189 -38.05 2.77 -19.14
N VAL A 190 -38.12 3.62 -18.12
CA VAL A 190 -39.00 4.81 -18.11
C VAL A 190 -38.64 5.73 -19.28
N SER A 191 -37.35 6.02 -19.47
CA SER A 191 -36.87 6.87 -20.57
C SER A 191 -37.15 6.30 -21.97
N GLN A 192 -37.24 4.97 -22.13
CA GLN A 192 -37.60 4.31 -23.39
C GLN A 192 -39.11 4.27 -23.64
N VAL A 193 -39.93 4.27 -22.59
CA VAL A 193 -41.41 4.31 -22.69
C VAL A 193 -41.88 5.75 -22.97
N ASP A 194 -41.32 6.74 -22.28
CA ASP A 194 -41.64 8.18 -22.49
C ASP A 194 -41.04 8.75 -23.79
N GLY A 195 -40.18 7.99 -24.48
CA GLY A 195 -39.69 8.33 -25.82
C GLY A 195 -40.70 8.05 -26.94
N LYS A 196 -41.84 7.41 -26.64
CA LYS A 196 -42.91 7.13 -27.61
C LYS A 196 -44.16 8.01 -27.47
N ASP A 197 -44.32 8.75 -26.38
CA ASP A 197 -45.41 9.71 -26.19
C ASP A 197 -44.85 11.00 -25.58
N ARG A 198 -44.33 11.89 -26.44
CA ARG A 198 -44.18 13.31 -26.12
C ARG A 198 -44.89 14.15 -27.15
N ASP A 199 -46.22 14.09 -27.08
CA ASP A 199 -47.09 15.25 -27.33
C ASP A 199 -48.07 15.33 -26.16
N GLN A 200 -47.96 16.42 -25.39
CA GLN A 200 -48.88 16.92 -24.35
C GLN A 200 -49.13 16.04 -23.10
N MET A 201 -48.62 16.48 -21.93
CA MET A 201 -49.44 17.16 -20.90
C MET A 201 -48.63 17.57 -19.67
N ASP A 202 -49.05 18.69 -19.08
CA ASP A 202 -48.47 19.41 -17.95
C ASP A 202 -48.47 18.65 -16.61
N GLY A 203 -47.42 18.93 -15.83
CA GLY A 203 -47.54 19.30 -14.41
C GLY A 203 -48.10 18.27 -13.42
N CYS A 204 -47.23 17.40 -12.89
CA CYS A 204 -47.39 16.90 -11.52
C CYS A 204 -46.02 16.59 -10.92
N VAL A 205 -45.59 17.40 -9.95
CA VAL A 205 -44.36 17.21 -9.18
C VAL A 205 -44.63 16.14 -8.11
N PRO A 206 -43.86 15.04 -8.03
CA PRO A 206 -44.01 14.07 -6.95
C PRO A 206 -43.48 14.63 -5.63
N ASP A 207 -44.20 14.32 -4.56
CA ASP A 207 -43.96 14.67 -3.16
C ASP A 207 -42.63 14.09 -2.62
N PRO A 208 -41.70 14.87 -2.00
CA PRO A 208 -40.35 14.41 -1.68
C PRO A 208 -40.22 13.63 -0.35
N GLU A 209 -41.30 13.32 0.35
CA GLU A 209 -41.23 12.88 1.76
C GLU A 209 -41.12 11.35 2.01
N LYS A 210 -40.67 10.54 1.05
CA LYS A 210 -40.39 9.10 1.27
C LYS A 210 -39.05 8.61 0.71
N GLU A 211 -38.06 9.49 0.61
CA GLU A 211 -36.69 9.07 0.28
C GLU A 211 -35.87 8.81 1.54
N ASN A 212 -35.22 7.66 1.59
CA ASN A 212 -34.26 7.32 2.63
C ASN A 212 -33.04 8.26 2.45
N PRO A 213 -32.73 9.16 3.41
CA PRO A 213 -31.87 10.33 3.15
C PRO A 213 -30.37 10.03 2.91
N GLY A 214 -29.97 8.76 2.77
CA GLY A 214 -28.58 8.33 2.58
C GLY A 214 -28.21 7.86 1.17
N PHE A 215 -29.15 7.70 0.24
CA PHE A 215 -28.87 7.22 -1.11
C PHE A 215 -29.41 8.21 -2.15
N LEU A 216 -28.62 9.25 -2.43
CA LEU A 216 -28.93 10.25 -3.46
C LEU A 216 -29.23 9.55 -4.81
N SER A 217 -30.33 9.99 -5.41
CA SER A 217 -30.99 9.44 -6.59
C SER A 217 -30.23 9.70 -7.90
N HIS A 218 -30.27 8.68 -8.77
CA HIS A 218 -29.69 8.58 -10.13
C HIS A 218 -28.17 8.33 -10.26
N TYR A 219 -27.75 7.08 -10.04
CA TYR A 219 -26.46 6.57 -10.52
C TYR A 219 -26.63 5.82 -11.85
N ASN A 220 -25.60 5.85 -12.71
CA ASN A 220 -25.56 5.04 -13.93
C ASN A 220 -25.14 3.57 -13.64
N GLY A 221 -25.71 2.97 -12.59
CA GLY A 221 -25.35 1.64 -12.08
C GLY A 221 -24.38 1.68 -10.91
N GLY A 222 -24.13 0.51 -10.31
CA GLY A 222 -23.24 0.36 -9.16
C GLY A 222 -22.32 -0.85 -9.26
N PHE A 223 -21.12 -0.69 -8.74
CA PHE A 223 -20.07 -1.69 -8.74
C PHE A 223 -19.50 -1.89 -7.34
N PHE A 224 -19.52 -3.12 -6.84
CA PHE A 224 -18.95 -3.44 -5.54
C PHE A 224 -17.46 -3.78 -5.70
N ALA A 225 -16.58 -2.97 -5.12
CA ALA A 225 -15.13 -3.07 -5.34
C ALA A 225 -14.53 -4.42 -4.89
N ASP A 226 -15.05 -4.98 -3.79
CA ASP A 226 -14.67 -6.27 -3.22
C ASP A 226 -13.15 -6.46 -3.07
N GLN A 227 -12.47 -5.56 -2.34
CA GLN A 227 -11.01 -5.57 -2.23
C GLN A 227 -10.39 -6.91 -1.80
N PHE A 228 -11.15 -7.77 -1.13
CA PHE A 228 -10.66 -9.07 -0.67
C PHE A 228 -10.68 -10.10 -1.78
N GLU A 229 -11.73 -10.17 -2.60
CA GLU A 229 -11.91 -11.22 -3.60
C GLU A 229 -11.63 -10.77 -5.04
N ASN A 230 -11.58 -9.46 -5.31
CA ASN A 230 -11.27 -8.92 -6.62
C ASN A 230 -9.77 -9.03 -6.94
N LEU A 231 -9.41 -9.78 -7.99
CA LEU A 231 -8.02 -10.01 -8.40
C LEU A 231 -7.35 -8.81 -9.07
N ALA A 232 -8.10 -7.74 -9.38
CA ALA A 232 -7.52 -6.44 -9.76
C ALA A 232 -6.54 -5.94 -8.67
N ASN A 233 -6.80 -6.26 -7.40
CA ASN A 233 -5.92 -5.95 -6.29
C ASN A 233 -4.55 -6.64 -6.43
N PHE A 234 -4.52 -7.97 -6.65
CA PHE A 234 -3.29 -8.70 -6.98
C PHE A 234 -2.59 -8.12 -8.22
N ARG A 235 -3.35 -7.90 -9.30
CA ARG A 235 -2.80 -7.40 -10.58
C ARG A 235 -2.19 -6.01 -10.46
N ALA A 236 -2.77 -5.12 -9.67
CA ALA A 236 -2.21 -3.78 -9.42
C ALA A 236 -0.75 -3.84 -8.92
N HIS A 237 -0.43 -4.87 -8.14
CA HIS A 237 0.92 -5.06 -7.59
C HIS A 237 1.81 -5.91 -8.50
N TYR A 238 1.25 -6.91 -9.19
CA TYR A 238 1.98 -7.73 -10.17
C TYR A 238 2.42 -6.89 -11.39
N GLU A 239 1.56 -6.01 -11.87
CA GLU A 239 1.79 -5.18 -13.08
C GLU A 239 2.40 -3.81 -12.75
N GLY A 240 2.31 -3.37 -11.49
CA GLY A 240 2.82 -2.07 -11.04
C GLY A 240 3.97 -2.19 -10.06
N THR A 241 3.66 -2.51 -8.80
CA THR A 241 4.64 -2.46 -7.68
C THR A 241 5.84 -3.39 -7.89
N GLY A 242 5.64 -4.62 -8.34
CA GLY A 242 6.70 -5.59 -8.60
C GLY A 242 7.70 -5.13 -9.66
N PRO A 243 7.24 -4.75 -10.87
CA PRO A 243 8.09 -4.16 -11.91
C PRO A 243 8.88 -2.95 -11.43
N GLU A 244 8.25 -2.03 -10.71
CA GLU A 244 8.93 -0.86 -10.18
C GLU A 244 10.06 -1.23 -9.21
N ILE A 245 9.84 -2.19 -8.31
CA ILE A 245 10.88 -2.66 -7.37
C ILE A 245 12.04 -3.30 -8.14
N TRP A 246 11.74 -4.12 -9.15
CA TRP A 246 12.77 -4.77 -9.97
C TRP A 246 13.63 -3.75 -10.73
N GLU A 247 13.00 -2.74 -11.35
CA GLU A 247 13.70 -1.68 -12.07
C GLU A 247 14.52 -0.80 -11.10
N GLN A 248 13.94 -0.42 -9.95
CA GLN A 248 14.60 0.46 -8.99
C GLN A 248 15.77 -0.18 -8.24
N THR A 249 15.84 -1.51 -8.21
CA THR A 249 16.99 -2.26 -7.66
C THR A 249 17.96 -2.73 -8.74
N ASP A 250 17.73 -2.41 -10.02
CA ASP A 250 18.49 -2.95 -11.16
C ASP A 250 18.59 -4.49 -11.11
N GLY A 251 17.50 -5.14 -10.67
CA GLY A 251 17.43 -6.59 -10.47
C GLY A 251 18.21 -7.14 -9.27
N ASN A 252 18.84 -6.32 -8.43
CA ASN A 252 19.68 -6.74 -7.30
C ASN A 252 18.91 -7.01 -6.00
N VAL A 253 17.59 -7.16 -6.04
CA VAL A 253 16.79 -7.54 -4.87
C VAL A 253 16.97 -9.03 -4.55
N ASP A 254 17.39 -9.35 -3.33
CA ASP A 254 17.54 -10.73 -2.86
C ASP A 254 16.31 -11.23 -2.13
N ALA A 255 15.62 -10.34 -1.41
CA ALA A 255 14.40 -10.68 -0.71
C ALA A 255 13.35 -9.58 -0.66
N PHE A 256 12.10 -10.01 -0.57
CA PHE A 256 10.93 -9.15 -0.37
C PHE A 256 10.14 -9.62 0.85
N VAL A 257 9.64 -8.68 1.66
CA VAL A 257 8.78 -8.99 2.80
C VAL A 257 7.68 -7.95 2.98
N ALA A 258 6.46 -8.42 3.20
CA ALA A 258 5.32 -7.58 3.51
C ALA A 258 4.27 -8.33 4.34
N ALA A 259 3.54 -7.59 5.16
CA ALA A 259 2.33 -8.02 5.82
C ALA A 259 1.15 -8.09 4.84
N ALA A 260 0.09 -8.78 5.26
CA ALA A 260 -1.09 -8.99 4.44
C ALA A 260 -2.37 -8.69 5.21
N GLY A 261 -3.25 -7.88 4.61
CA GLY A 261 -4.68 -7.86 4.92
C GLY A 261 -5.44 -8.64 3.85
N THR A 262 -5.73 -7.98 2.72
CA THR A 262 -6.30 -8.64 1.53
C THR A 262 -5.31 -9.60 0.86
N GLY A 263 -4.01 -9.40 1.04
CA GLY A 263 -2.94 -10.22 0.45
C GLY A 263 -2.47 -9.79 -0.95
N GLY A 264 -3.15 -8.85 -1.60
CA GLY A 264 -2.80 -8.47 -2.99
C GLY A 264 -1.39 -7.92 -3.15
N THR A 265 -0.91 -7.10 -2.20
CA THR A 265 0.45 -6.54 -2.24
C THR A 265 1.52 -7.62 -2.15
N VAL A 266 1.46 -8.46 -1.12
CA VAL A 266 2.45 -9.52 -0.94
C VAL A 266 2.37 -10.53 -2.09
N ALA A 267 1.17 -10.84 -2.56
CA ALA A 267 0.97 -11.79 -3.64
C ALA A 267 1.49 -11.27 -4.99
N GLY A 268 1.09 -10.06 -5.38
CA GLY A 268 1.48 -9.49 -6.68
C GLY A 268 2.99 -9.29 -6.80
N VAL A 269 3.61 -8.71 -5.76
CA VAL A 269 5.05 -8.46 -5.76
C VAL A 269 5.85 -9.76 -5.71
N SER A 270 5.50 -10.69 -4.82
CA SER A 270 6.24 -11.97 -4.72
C SER A 270 6.17 -12.79 -6.00
N THR A 271 4.99 -12.88 -6.61
CA THR A 271 4.79 -13.62 -7.85
C THR A 271 5.59 -13.03 -9.00
N PHE A 272 5.58 -11.70 -9.15
CA PHE A 272 6.38 -11.02 -10.17
C PHE A 272 7.88 -11.23 -9.97
N LEU A 273 8.39 -10.99 -8.76
CA LEU A 273 9.83 -11.08 -8.49
C LEU A 273 10.34 -12.50 -8.69
N GLN A 274 9.63 -13.52 -8.18
CA GLN A 274 10.07 -14.91 -8.36
C GLN A 274 10.00 -15.40 -9.82
N GLU A 275 9.16 -14.79 -10.67
CA GLU A 275 9.17 -15.04 -12.12
C GLU A 275 10.37 -14.39 -12.81
N LYS A 276 10.85 -13.25 -12.31
CA LYS A 276 12.10 -12.64 -12.79
C LYS A 276 13.33 -13.42 -12.35
N SER A 277 13.34 -13.91 -11.12
CA SER A 277 14.38 -14.79 -10.62
C SER A 277 13.87 -15.68 -9.48
N PRO A 278 13.88 -17.02 -9.64
CA PRO A 278 13.45 -17.94 -8.58
C PRO A 278 14.40 -17.96 -7.37
N LYS A 279 15.52 -17.24 -7.43
CA LYS A 279 16.45 -17.08 -6.29
C LYS A 279 15.93 -16.08 -5.25
N ILE A 280 15.06 -15.15 -5.66
CA ILE A 280 14.55 -14.10 -4.78
C ILE A 280 13.62 -14.71 -3.73
N LYS A 281 13.87 -14.40 -2.46
CA LYS A 281 13.11 -14.94 -1.34
C LYS A 281 11.98 -14.02 -0.92
N CYS A 282 10.77 -14.53 -0.83
CA CYS A 282 9.59 -13.74 -0.48
C CYS A 282 8.98 -14.23 0.84
N PHE A 283 8.73 -13.30 1.77
CA PHE A 283 8.26 -13.62 3.11
C PHE A 283 7.01 -12.84 3.49
N LEU A 284 6.17 -13.47 4.31
CA LEU A 284 5.10 -12.79 5.06
C LEU A 284 5.63 -12.33 6.42
N ILE A 285 5.22 -11.15 6.87
CA ILE A 285 5.28 -10.76 8.30
C ILE A 285 3.86 -10.57 8.81
N ASP A 286 3.45 -11.35 9.81
CA ASP A 286 2.07 -11.42 10.26
C ASP A 286 1.91 -10.89 11.69
N PRO A 287 0.90 -10.04 11.98
CA PRO A 287 0.64 -9.54 13.33
C PRO A 287 -0.02 -10.60 14.21
N PRO A 288 -0.11 -10.36 15.54
CA PRO A 288 -0.81 -11.25 16.45
C PRO A 288 -2.31 -11.38 16.08
N GLY A 289 -2.89 -12.55 16.33
CA GLY A 289 -4.30 -12.84 16.06
C GLY A 289 -4.63 -13.15 14.60
N SER A 290 -3.70 -12.98 13.67
CA SER A 290 -3.84 -13.39 12.26
C SER A 290 -3.51 -14.86 12.03
N GLY A 291 -4.30 -15.53 11.18
CA GLY A 291 -4.11 -16.94 10.83
C GLY A 291 -3.11 -17.18 9.69
N LEU A 292 -2.64 -16.12 9.01
CA LEU A 292 -1.83 -16.26 7.79
C LEU A 292 -0.45 -16.85 8.06
N PHE A 293 0.21 -16.51 9.17
CA PHE A 293 1.49 -17.10 9.55
C PHE A 293 1.41 -18.62 9.67
N ASN A 294 0.40 -19.12 10.39
CA ASN A 294 0.17 -20.55 10.55
C ASN A 294 -0.18 -21.19 9.20
N LYS A 295 -0.90 -20.47 8.33
CA LYS A 295 -1.18 -20.98 6.99
C LYS A 295 0.08 -21.19 6.17
N VAL A 296 0.98 -20.21 6.15
CA VAL A 296 2.24 -20.29 5.39
C VAL A 296 3.18 -21.35 5.98
N THR A 297 3.29 -21.42 7.30
CA THR A 297 4.29 -22.28 7.96
C THR A 297 3.79 -23.71 8.26
N ARG A 298 2.48 -23.91 8.38
CA ARG A 298 1.87 -25.18 8.84
C ARG A 298 0.72 -25.67 7.97
N GLY A 299 0.29 -24.89 6.97
CA GLY A 299 -0.82 -25.26 6.08
C GLY A 299 -2.22 -25.00 6.64
N VAL A 300 -2.36 -24.58 7.90
CA VAL A 300 -3.65 -24.36 8.61
C VAL A 300 -3.77 -22.94 9.16
N MET A 301 -4.98 -22.36 9.20
CA MET A 301 -5.21 -20.97 9.64
C MET A 301 -5.37 -20.79 11.17
N TYR A 302 -5.25 -21.86 11.97
CA TYR A 302 -5.57 -21.82 13.39
C TYR A 302 -4.50 -21.12 14.23
N THR A 303 -4.91 -20.14 15.04
CA THR A 303 -4.05 -19.42 16.01
C THR A 303 -4.31 -19.90 17.44
N LYS A 304 -3.34 -19.74 18.37
CA LYS A 304 -3.55 -20.16 19.77
C LYS A 304 -4.56 -19.27 20.49
N GLU A 305 -4.70 -18.04 20.00
CA GLU A 305 -5.63 -17.01 20.45
C GLU A 305 -7.09 -17.39 20.13
N GLU A 306 -7.29 -18.28 19.15
CA GLU A 306 -8.60 -18.87 18.82
C GLU A 306 -8.99 -20.06 19.71
N ALA A 307 -8.14 -20.45 20.67
CA ALA A 307 -8.47 -21.50 21.63
C ALA A 307 -9.73 -21.16 22.45
N GLU A 308 -10.57 -22.15 22.67
CA GLU A 308 -11.82 -22.02 23.44
C GLU A 308 -11.54 -21.44 24.84
N GLY A 309 -12.32 -20.44 25.25
CA GLY A 309 -12.15 -19.72 26.52
C GLY A 309 -11.14 -18.56 26.49
N ARG A 310 -10.37 -18.37 25.40
CA ARG A 310 -9.49 -17.19 25.19
C ARG A 310 -9.94 -16.27 24.06
N ARG A 311 -11.03 -16.64 23.38
CA ARG A 311 -11.58 -15.91 22.25
C ARG A 311 -12.04 -14.51 22.68
N LEU A 312 -11.29 -13.50 22.26
CA LEU A 312 -11.61 -12.09 22.50
C LEU A 312 -12.84 -11.67 21.72
N LYS A 313 -13.56 -10.66 22.22
CA LYS A 313 -14.77 -10.09 21.58
C LYS A 313 -14.46 -9.56 20.17
N ASN A 314 -13.24 -9.08 19.96
CA ASN A 314 -12.62 -8.87 18.65
C ASN A 314 -11.45 -9.86 18.51
N PRO A 315 -11.47 -10.81 17.56
CA PRO A 315 -10.38 -11.78 17.38
C PRO A 315 -9.06 -11.16 16.89
N PHE A 316 -9.07 -9.86 16.55
CA PHE A 316 -7.92 -9.07 16.07
C PHE A 316 -7.47 -8.07 17.13
N ASP A 317 -7.21 -8.49 18.36
CA ASP A 317 -6.73 -7.61 19.44
C ASP A 317 -5.26 -7.19 19.24
N THR A 318 -4.95 -6.76 18.02
CA THR A 318 -3.74 -6.08 17.61
C THR A 318 -4.08 -4.61 17.41
N ILE A 319 -3.19 -3.72 17.84
CA ILE A 319 -3.30 -2.29 17.55
C ILE A 319 -2.83 -1.96 16.13
N THR A 320 -2.27 -2.94 15.39
CA THR A 320 -1.87 -2.73 14.00
C THR A 320 -3.08 -2.76 13.07
N GLU A 321 -3.29 -1.68 12.33
CA GLU A 321 -4.42 -1.55 11.42
C GLU A 321 -4.06 -1.92 9.97
N GLY A 322 -5.03 -2.49 9.25
CA GLY A 322 -4.94 -2.75 7.80
C GLY A 322 -4.26 -4.06 7.39
N ILE A 323 -3.81 -4.87 8.36
CA ILE A 323 -3.14 -6.16 8.18
C ILE A 323 -3.68 -7.19 9.19
N GLY A 324 -3.47 -8.47 8.90
CA GLY A 324 -3.97 -9.59 9.71
C GLY A 324 -5.40 -10.02 9.34
N ILE A 325 -5.61 -11.32 9.15
CA ILE A 325 -6.93 -11.87 8.78
C ILE A 325 -7.00 -13.39 9.07
N ASN A 326 -8.20 -13.88 9.43
CA ASN A 326 -8.43 -15.30 9.75
C ASN A 326 -9.21 -16.05 8.65
N ARG A 327 -9.12 -15.57 7.41
CA ARG A 327 -9.63 -16.27 6.22
C ARG A 327 -8.67 -16.11 5.05
N LEU A 328 -8.67 -17.07 4.13
CA LEU A 328 -7.93 -16.98 2.88
C LEU A 328 -8.74 -16.22 1.84
N THR A 329 -8.13 -15.17 1.29
CA THR A 329 -8.69 -14.38 0.20
C THR A 329 -8.17 -14.92 -1.14
N LYS A 330 -8.91 -14.70 -2.23
CA LYS A 330 -8.41 -15.00 -3.58
C LYS A 330 -7.07 -14.33 -3.87
N ASN A 331 -6.91 -13.08 -3.44
CA ASN A 331 -5.66 -12.34 -3.63
C ASN A 331 -4.47 -13.00 -2.91
N PHE A 332 -4.62 -13.40 -1.64
CA PHE A 332 -3.53 -14.03 -0.89
C PHE A 332 -3.14 -15.40 -1.45
N MET A 333 -4.11 -16.17 -1.98
CA MET A 333 -3.84 -17.46 -2.60
C MET A 333 -2.90 -17.38 -3.82
N MET A 334 -2.74 -16.20 -4.41
CA MET A 334 -1.81 -15.97 -5.52
C MET A 334 -0.36 -15.76 -5.07
N ALA A 335 -0.08 -15.69 -3.76
CA ALA A 335 1.25 -15.39 -3.24
C ALA A 335 2.21 -16.58 -3.38
N LYS A 336 3.46 -16.28 -3.74
CA LYS A 336 4.57 -17.25 -3.71
C LYS A 336 5.51 -16.90 -2.56
N LEU A 337 5.41 -17.63 -1.45
CA LEU A 337 6.15 -17.33 -0.22
C LEU A 337 7.10 -18.47 0.15
N ASP A 338 8.35 -18.13 0.46
CA ASP A 338 9.37 -19.06 0.97
C ASP A 338 9.24 -19.28 2.48
N GLY A 339 8.51 -18.41 3.17
CA GLY A 339 8.27 -18.53 4.61
C GLY A 339 7.48 -17.36 5.18
N ALA A 340 7.36 -17.34 6.50
CA ALA A 340 6.73 -16.26 7.22
C ALA A 340 7.42 -16.00 8.56
N PHE A 341 7.27 -14.78 9.05
CA PHE A 341 7.66 -14.33 10.37
C PHE A 341 6.41 -13.83 11.12
N GLN A 342 6.47 -13.85 12.45
CA GLN A 342 5.50 -13.12 13.29
C GLN A 342 6.17 -11.87 13.84
N GLY A 343 5.39 -10.82 14.01
CA GLY A 343 5.79 -9.64 14.76
C GLY A 343 4.75 -9.30 15.82
N THR A 344 5.17 -8.65 16.88
CA THR A 344 4.29 -8.22 17.97
C THR A 344 3.91 -6.75 17.81
N ASP A 345 2.81 -6.35 18.45
CA ASP A 345 2.41 -4.94 18.53
C ASP A 345 3.49 -4.07 19.17
N LYS A 346 4.15 -4.58 20.22
CA LYS A 346 5.25 -3.89 20.90
C LYS A 346 6.41 -3.65 19.91
N GLU A 347 6.79 -4.65 19.13
CA GLU A 347 7.83 -4.49 18.11
C GLU A 347 7.43 -3.47 17.03
N ALA A 348 6.18 -3.47 16.57
CA ALA A 348 5.71 -2.48 15.62
C ALA A 348 5.76 -1.06 16.20
N VAL A 349 5.33 -0.87 17.46
CA VAL A 349 5.40 0.43 18.14
C VAL A 349 6.86 0.88 18.30
N GLU A 350 7.74 0.04 18.84
CA GLU A 350 9.15 0.39 19.03
C GLU A 350 9.82 0.70 17.69
N MET A 351 9.58 -0.12 16.66
CA MET A 351 10.10 0.10 15.31
C MET A 351 9.65 1.45 14.74
N SER A 352 8.39 1.83 14.91
CA SER A 352 7.91 3.13 14.44
C SER A 352 8.62 4.31 15.11
N ARG A 353 8.89 4.22 16.42
CA ARG A 353 9.62 5.26 17.17
C ARG A 353 11.10 5.29 16.79
N PHE A 354 11.70 4.13 16.58
CA PHE A 354 13.06 4.00 16.11
C PHE A 354 13.24 4.66 14.73
N LEU A 355 12.37 4.34 13.76
CA LEU A 355 12.42 4.91 12.40
C LEU A 355 12.16 6.42 12.40
N LEU A 356 11.22 6.89 13.22
CA LEU A 356 10.96 8.33 13.34
C LEU A 356 12.18 9.07 13.90
N LYS A 357 12.83 8.52 14.93
CA LYS A 357 13.98 9.13 15.60
C LYS A 357 15.24 9.13 14.73
N ASN A 358 15.50 8.04 14.01
CA ASN A 358 16.78 7.84 13.32
C ASN A 358 16.74 8.17 11.82
N ASP A 359 15.60 8.01 11.16
CA ASP A 359 15.45 8.26 9.71
C ASP A 359 14.45 9.39 9.39
N GLY A 360 13.73 9.90 10.39
CA GLY A 360 12.66 10.90 10.16
C GLY A 360 11.42 10.31 9.49
N LEU A 361 11.26 8.98 9.49
CA LEU A 361 10.16 8.30 8.81
C LEU A 361 8.93 8.20 9.73
N PHE A 362 7.93 9.04 9.49
CA PHE A 362 6.65 9.02 10.20
C PHE A 362 5.62 8.10 9.53
N LEU A 363 5.58 6.84 9.96
CA LEU A 363 4.91 5.75 9.25
C LEU A 363 3.73 5.16 10.02
N GLY A 364 2.75 4.59 9.31
CA GLY A 364 1.66 3.84 9.92
C GLY A 364 2.07 2.49 10.50
N SER A 365 1.15 1.85 11.22
CA SER A 365 1.42 0.61 11.96
C SER A 365 1.86 -0.56 11.08
N SER A 366 1.25 -0.72 9.90
CA SER A 366 1.59 -1.80 8.97
C SER A 366 2.97 -1.61 8.33
N SER A 367 3.36 -0.38 8.04
CA SER A 367 4.72 -0.03 7.59
C SER A 367 5.77 -0.38 8.65
N ALA A 368 5.48 -0.10 9.93
CA ALA A 368 6.39 -0.45 11.01
C ALA A 368 6.52 -1.98 11.18
N MET A 369 5.41 -2.72 11.08
CA MET A 369 5.42 -4.18 11.07
C MET A 369 6.21 -4.74 9.88
N ASN A 370 6.07 -4.14 8.70
CA ASN A 370 6.86 -4.46 7.52
C ASN A 370 8.37 -4.30 7.75
N CYS A 371 8.79 -3.22 8.42
CA CYS A 371 10.19 -3.01 8.81
C CYS A 371 10.68 -4.02 9.86
N VAL A 372 9.84 -4.45 10.80
CA VAL A 372 10.14 -5.59 11.70
C VAL A 372 10.43 -6.84 10.87
N GLY A 373 9.59 -7.13 9.88
CA GLY A 373 9.80 -8.22 8.93
C GLY A 373 11.12 -8.10 8.16
N ALA A 374 11.44 -6.92 7.65
CA ALA A 374 12.68 -6.66 6.90
C ALA A 374 13.93 -6.93 7.74
N VAL A 375 13.94 -6.51 9.01
CA VAL A 375 15.06 -6.80 9.94
C VAL A 375 15.16 -8.30 10.23
N ARG A 376 14.04 -9.02 10.40
CA ARG A 376 14.06 -10.47 10.59
C ARG A 376 14.61 -11.21 9.36
N VAL A 377 14.20 -10.80 8.16
CA VAL A 377 14.76 -11.33 6.90
C VAL A 377 16.25 -11.04 6.80
N ALA A 378 16.68 -9.83 7.13
CA ALA A 378 18.10 -9.45 7.13
C ALA A 378 18.93 -10.32 8.07
N LYS A 379 18.43 -10.56 9.28
CA LYS A 379 19.07 -11.48 10.23
C LYS A 379 19.13 -12.93 9.71
N ALA A 380 18.10 -13.38 9.00
CA ALA A 380 18.03 -14.74 8.47
C ALA A 380 18.97 -14.97 7.26
N LEU A 381 19.12 -13.97 6.39
CA LEU A 381 20.00 -14.07 5.21
C LEU A 381 21.46 -13.71 5.52
N GLY A 382 21.69 -12.87 6.54
CA GLY A 382 23.01 -12.32 6.85
C GLY A 382 23.37 -11.10 6.00
N PRO A 383 24.49 -10.42 6.35
CA PRO A 383 24.88 -9.15 5.72
C PRO A 383 25.18 -9.29 4.22
N GLY A 384 25.11 -8.17 3.50
CA GLY A 384 25.42 -8.10 2.07
C GLY A 384 24.25 -8.35 1.12
N HIS A 385 23.05 -8.61 1.64
CA HIS A 385 21.84 -8.81 0.84
C HIS A 385 20.99 -7.54 0.71
N THR A 386 20.23 -7.44 -0.37
CA THR A 386 19.24 -6.38 -0.62
C THR A 386 17.83 -6.86 -0.30
N ILE A 387 17.15 -6.16 0.60
CA ILE A 387 15.83 -6.53 1.11
C ILE A 387 14.87 -5.37 0.88
N VAL A 388 13.76 -5.64 0.22
CA VAL A 388 12.72 -4.65 -0.06
C VAL A 388 11.49 -4.92 0.80
N THR A 389 10.93 -3.86 1.37
CA THR A 389 9.63 -3.89 2.04
C THR A 389 8.76 -2.72 1.61
N ILE A 390 7.49 -2.68 2.06
CA ILE A 390 6.52 -1.65 1.69
C ILE A 390 6.26 -0.71 2.86
N LEU A 391 6.37 0.60 2.61
CA LEU A 391 5.94 1.65 3.54
C LEU A 391 4.54 2.10 3.13
N CYS A 392 3.53 1.37 3.64
CA CYS A 392 2.14 1.37 3.20
C CYS A 392 1.44 2.73 3.26
N ASP A 393 1.54 3.42 4.40
CA ASP A 393 0.85 4.67 4.70
C ASP A 393 1.59 5.48 5.78
N ASN A 394 1.16 6.74 5.94
CA ASN A 394 1.77 7.71 6.85
C ASN A 394 1.19 7.63 8.27
N GLY A 395 2.01 7.94 9.28
CA GLY A 395 1.62 7.94 10.69
C GLY A 395 0.47 8.87 11.06
N MET A 396 0.18 9.91 10.26
CA MET A 396 -0.94 10.84 10.48
C MET A 396 -2.29 10.14 10.58
N ARG A 397 -2.46 8.99 9.92
CA ARG A 397 -3.71 8.20 9.93
C ARG A 397 -3.91 7.42 11.22
N HIS A 398 -2.90 7.38 12.08
CA HIS A 398 -2.85 6.51 13.26
C HIS A 398 -2.63 7.30 14.57
N LEU A 399 -2.92 8.61 14.55
CA LEU A 399 -2.66 9.52 15.67
C LEU A 399 -3.45 9.20 16.93
N SER A 400 -4.70 8.72 16.81
CA SER A 400 -5.60 8.45 17.94
C SER A 400 -5.38 7.10 18.61
N LYS A 401 -4.53 6.23 18.05
CA LYS A 401 -4.25 4.89 18.58
C LYS A 401 -2.75 4.57 18.60
N PHE A 402 -2.18 4.21 17.45
CA PHE A 402 -0.79 3.77 17.33
C PHE A 402 0.25 4.83 17.75
N TYR A 403 -0.11 6.11 17.62
CA TYR A 403 0.71 7.23 18.10
C TYR A 403 0.19 7.92 19.37
N ASP A 404 -0.93 7.47 19.94
CA ASP A 404 -1.50 8.05 21.16
C ASP A 404 -0.85 7.41 22.41
N PRO A 405 -0.11 8.18 23.24
CA PRO A 405 0.55 7.61 24.42
C PRO A 405 -0.42 7.05 25.47
N LYS A 406 -1.62 7.63 25.62
CA LYS A 406 -2.63 7.17 26.57
C LYS A 406 -3.24 5.86 26.11
N TYR A 407 -3.53 5.74 24.81
CA TYR A 407 -4.00 4.50 24.21
C TYR A 407 -2.95 3.40 24.39
N LEU A 408 -1.70 3.65 24.01
CA LEU A 408 -0.63 2.66 24.15
C LEU A 408 -0.42 2.20 25.62
N ALA A 409 -0.52 3.11 26.58
CA ALA A 409 -0.37 2.76 28.00
C ALA A 409 -1.47 1.80 28.48
N GLN A 410 -2.70 1.91 27.99
CA GLN A 410 -3.81 1.01 28.34
C GLN A 410 -3.54 -0.45 27.93
N TYR A 411 -2.75 -0.66 26.88
CA TYR A 411 -2.37 -1.98 26.38
C TYR A 411 -0.97 -2.41 26.82
N GLY A 412 -0.28 -1.65 27.69
CA GLY A 412 1.09 -1.94 28.11
C GLY A 412 2.13 -1.80 26.98
N LEU A 413 1.82 -1.00 25.95
CA LEU A 413 2.63 -0.84 24.74
C LEU A 413 3.44 0.46 24.71
N THR A 414 3.56 1.16 25.85
CA THR A 414 4.38 2.38 25.96
C THR A 414 5.79 2.12 25.44
N PRO A 415 6.29 2.86 24.44
CA PRO A 415 7.62 2.64 23.87
C PRO A 415 8.71 2.95 24.90
N THR A 416 9.72 2.10 24.95
CA THR A 416 10.80 2.11 25.95
C THR A 416 12.17 1.88 25.32
N ALA A 417 12.23 1.36 24.09
CA ALA A 417 13.50 1.05 23.45
C ALA A 417 14.23 2.33 23.03
N THR A 418 15.55 2.28 23.11
CA THR A 418 16.46 3.37 22.73
C THR A 418 17.14 3.13 21.39
N GLY A 419 17.27 1.85 21.00
CA GLY A 419 17.77 1.36 19.72
C GLY A 419 17.01 0.11 19.24
N LEU A 420 17.67 -0.76 18.47
CA LEU A 420 17.08 -2.00 17.92
C LEU A 420 17.15 -3.21 18.86
N GLU A 421 17.45 -3.02 20.15
CA GLU A 421 17.53 -4.11 21.15
C GLU A 421 16.22 -4.89 21.29
N PHE A 422 15.07 -4.27 21.01
CA PHE A 422 13.76 -4.92 21.01
C PHE A 422 13.62 -5.98 19.91
N MET A 423 14.49 -5.96 18.88
CA MET A 423 14.54 -6.98 17.83
C MET A 423 15.41 -8.19 18.22
N SER A 424 16.08 -8.15 19.38
CA SER A 424 17.03 -9.17 19.85
C SER A 424 16.46 -10.06 20.96
N THR A 425 15.23 -9.81 21.41
CA THR A 425 14.56 -10.62 22.42
C THR A 425 14.07 -11.94 21.83
N LYS A 426 14.90 -12.97 22.10
CA LYS A 426 14.75 -14.44 22.07
C LYS A 426 13.67 -15.06 21.18
#